data_AF-A0A8X6JAI7-F1
#
_entry.id   AF-A0A8X6JAI7-F1
#
_cell.length_a   1.000
_cell.length_b   1.000
_cell.length_c   1.000
_cell.angle_alpha   90.00
_cell.angle_beta   90.00
_cell.angle_gamma   90.00
#
_symmetry.space_group_name_H-M   'P 1'
#
loop_
_entity.id
_entity.type
_entity.pdbx_description
1 polymer ?
#
loop_
_entity_poly.entity_id
_entity_poly.type
_entity_poly.pdbx_seq_one_letter_code
_entity_poly.pdbx_strand_id
1 'polypeptide(L)'
;MRALETLNVTTSNYAAMLYPVVEYCLPKEVLKAWDRQRLNRQVPEDLPLEKEKVLENLMTFLRHEVEGERHCTLAENGFGSRTKRTESHKKVQRDELTATTLVANTYVGKISCIFCDRPHSSQACQKM
;
A
#
# COMPACT_ATOMS: atom_id res chain seq x y z
N MET A 1 15.77 16.37 -13.94
CA MET A 1 14.49 17.08 -14.09
C MET A 1 14.05 17.30 -15.55
N ARG A 2 14.94 17.23 -16.55
CA ARG A 2 14.60 17.37 -17.98
C ARG A 2 13.38 16.57 -18.49
N ALA A 3 13.17 15.34 -17.99
CA ALA A 3 12.01 14.52 -18.39
C ALA A 3 10.66 15.10 -17.93
N LEU A 4 10.62 15.75 -16.76
CA LEU A 4 9.40 16.35 -16.21
C LEU A 4 9.12 17.73 -16.83
N GLU A 5 10.18 18.47 -17.16
CA GLU A 5 10.10 19.70 -17.94
C GLU A 5 9.48 19.45 -19.33
N THR A 6 9.76 18.29 -19.94
CA THR A 6 9.17 17.86 -21.22
C THR A 6 7.65 17.61 -21.12
N LEU A 7 7.17 17.19 -19.95
CA LEU A 7 5.75 17.01 -19.65
C LEU A 7 5.08 18.30 -19.15
N ASN A 8 5.75 19.44 -19.27
CA ASN A 8 5.30 20.74 -18.77
C ASN A 8 5.06 20.76 -17.24
N VAL A 9 5.67 19.84 -16.50
CA VAL A 9 5.58 19.80 -15.04
C VAL A 9 6.61 20.76 -14.45
N THR A 10 6.12 21.91 -14.00
CA THR A 10 6.91 22.93 -13.30
C THR A 10 7.15 22.55 -11.84
N THR A 11 8.12 23.21 -11.20
CA THR A 11 8.41 23.07 -9.77
C THR A 11 7.21 23.30 -8.86
N SER A 12 6.27 24.16 -9.28
CA SER A 12 5.00 24.39 -8.59
C SER A 12 4.02 23.21 -8.64
N ASN A 13 4.17 22.32 -9.62
CA ASN A 13 3.19 21.28 -9.94
C ASN A 13 3.68 19.87 -9.62
N TYR A 14 4.94 19.70 -9.16
CA TYR A 14 5.48 18.40 -8.78
C TYR A 14 4.63 17.69 -7.73
N ALA A 15 4.05 18.44 -6.79
CA ALA A 15 3.20 17.88 -5.76
C ALA A 15 2.01 17.11 -6.36
N ALA A 16 1.31 17.68 -7.36
CA ALA A 16 0.18 17.03 -8.01
C ALA A 16 0.53 15.71 -8.70
N MET A 17 1.77 15.57 -9.20
CA MET A 17 2.24 14.34 -9.83
C MET A 17 2.74 13.31 -8.81
N LEU A 18 3.31 13.77 -7.69
CA LEU A 18 3.88 12.92 -6.65
C LEU A 18 2.84 12.41 -5.65
N TYR A 19 1.76 13.18 -5.38
CA TYR A 19 0.71 12.77 -4.45
C TYR A 19 0.14 11.39 -4.76
N PRO A 20 -0.27 11.06 -6.01
CA PRO A 20 -0.79 9.73 -6.32
C PRO A 20 0.21 8.59 -6.07
N VAL A 21 1.52 8.85 -6.22
CA VAL A 21 2.57 7.86 -5.94
C VAL A 21 2.76 7.69 -4.44
N VAL A 22 2.84 8.80 -3.71
CA VAL A 22 3.04 8.79 -2.25
C VAL A 22 1.84 8.15 -1.57
N GLU A 23 0.62 8.52 -1.94
CA GLU A 23 -0.62 7.97 -1.40
C GLU A 23 -0.75 6.46 -1.68
N TYR A 24 -0.31 6.00 -2.85
CA TYR A 24 -0.27 4.57 -3.20
C TYR A 24 0.66 3.75 -2.30
N CYS A 25 1.79 4.32 -1.91
CA CYS A 25 2.79 3.62 -1.09
C CYS A 25 2.43 3.55 0.39
N LEU A 26 1.37 4.24 0.83
CA LEU A 26 0.94 4.23 2.22
C LEU A 26 0.00 3.04 2.51
N PRO A 27 0.15 2.37 3.66
CA PRO A 27 -0.85 1.43 4.15
C PRO A 27 -2.21 2.13 4.32
N LYS A 28 -3.31 1.40 4.11
CA LYS A 28 -4.68 1.92 4.16
C LYS A 28 -4.96 2.69 5.45
N GLU A 29 -4.51 2.17 6.57
CA GLU A 29 -4.73 2.75 7.90
C GLU A 29 -4.01 4.10 8.04
N VAL A 30 -2.82 4.22 7.44
CA VAL A 30 -2.03 5.45 7.44
C VAL A 30 -2.67 6.49 6.52
N LEU A 31 -3.10 6.09 5.33
CA LEU A 31 -3.79 6.97 4.39
C LEU A 31 -5.12 7.48 4.97
N LYS A 32 -5.88 6.61 5.65
CA LYS A 32 -7.11 6.97 6.35
C LYS A 32 -6.86 7.96 7.49
N ALA A 33 -5.81 7.76 8.28
CA ALA A 33 -5.43 8.69 9.33
C ALA A 33 -4.98 10.05 8.76
N TRP A 34 -4.24 10.03 7.65
CA TRP A 34 -3.79 11.22 6.94
C TRP A 34 -4.97 12.06 6.45
N ASP A 35 -5.97 11.45 5.79
CA ASP A 35 -7.16 12.16 5.30
C ASP A 35 -7.98 12.77 6.45
N ARG A 36 -8.09 12.07 7.58
CA ARG A 36 -8.74 12.62 8.79
C ARG A 36 -7.98 13.80 9.41
N GLN A 37 -6.65 13.78 9.36
CA GLN A 37 -5.85 14.92 9.82
C GLN A 37 -5.99 16.15 8.93
N ARG A 38 -6.15 15.97 7.61
CA ARG A 38 -6.37 17.08 6.67
C ARG A 38 -7.68 17.81 6.95
N LEU A 39 -8.74 17.07 7.28
CA LEU A 39 -10.01 17.62 7.75
C LEU A 39 -9.85 18.46 9.02
N ASN A 40 -9.18 17.89 10.02
CA ASN A 40 -8.99 18.56 11.31
C ASN A 40 -8.15 19.82 11.18
N ARG A 41 -7.28 19.93 10.17
CA ARG A 41 -6.54 21.17 9.90
C ARG A 41 -7.43 22.27 9.29
N GLN A 42 -8.50 21.90 8.60
CA GLN A 42 -9.42 22.85 7.96
C GLN A 42 -10.47 23.40 8.93
N VAL A 43 -10.71 22.69 10.03
CA VAL A 43 -11.58 23.14 11.12
C VAL A 43 -10.70 23.77 12.22
N PRO A 44 -10.89 25.06 12.56
CA PRO A 44 -10.18 25.66 13.69
C PRO A 44 -10.49 24.87 14.97
N GLU A 45 -9.47 24.43 15.71
CA GLU A 45 -9.64 23.66 16.97
C GLU A 45 -10.50 24.39 18.00
N ASP A 46 -10.49 25.73 17.97
CA ASP A 46 -11.18 26.60 18.91
C ASP A 46 -12.57 27.07 18.45
N LEU A 47 -13.11 26.55 17.33
CA LEU A 47 -14.44 26.96 16.90
C LEU A 47 -15.49 26.37 17.87
N PRO A 48 -16.27 27.20 18.59
CA PRO A 48 -17.31 26.71 19.45
C PRO A 48 -18.25 25.84 18.62
N LEU A 49 -18.55 24.63 19.10
CA LEU A 49 -19.57 23.78 18.49
C LEU A 49 -20.92 24.47 18.71
N GLU A 50 -21.28 25.41 17.82
CA GLU A 50 -22.57 26.06 17.84
C GLU A 50 -23.62 24.96 17.70
N LYS A 51 -24.46 24.78 18.71
CA LYS A 51 -25.47 23.70 18.77
C LYS A 51 -26.36 23.66 17.53
N GLU A 52 -26.56 24.81 16.91
CA GLU A 52 -27.33 25.01 15.67
C GLU A 52 -26.65 24.41 14.43
N LYS A 53 -25.31 24.35 14.40
CA LYS A 53 -24.50 23.85 13.28
C LYS A 53 -24.02 22.41 13.45
N VAL A 54 -24.36 21.76 14.57
CA VAL A 54 -23.90 20.37 14.85
C VAL A 54 -24.33 19.41 13.75
N LEU A 55 -25.56 19.53 13.25
CA LEU A 55 -26.05 18.69 12.16
C LEU A 55 -25.27 18.95 10.85
N GLU A 56 -25.03 20.21 10.52
CA GLU A 56 -24.26 20.59 9.33
C GLU A 56 -22.82 20.06 9.42
N ASN A 57 -22.18 20.21 10.59
CA ASN A 57 -20.84 19.68 10.87
C ASN A 57 -20.78 18.15 10.78
N LEU A 58 -21.82 17.45 11.25
CA LEU A 58 -21.90 16.01 11.12
C LEU A 58 -22.06 15.59 9.65
N MET A 59 -22.89 16.30 8.88
CA MET A 59 -23.11 16.02 7.47
C MET A 59 -21.86 16.28 6.62
N THR A 60 -21.09 17.33 6.94
CA THR A 60 -19.80 17.60 6.28
C THR A 60 -18.77 16.55 6.63
N PHE A 61 -18.68 16.14 7.90
CA PHE A 61 -17.83 15.03 8.33
C PHE A 61 -18.16 13.74 7.59
N LEU A 62 -19.43 13.34 7.56
CA LEU A 62 -19.87 12.11 6.88
C LEU A 62 -19.56 12.13 5.39
N ARG A 63 -19.80 13.26 4.72
CA ARG A 63 -19.46 13.43 3.30
C ARG A 63 -17.97 13.18 3.06
N HIS A 64 -17.11 13.76 3.89
CA HIS A 64 -15.68 13.58 3.75
C HIS A 64 -15.21 12.18 4.15
N GLU A 65 -15.78 11.54 5.17
CA GLU A 65 -15.41 10.16 5.51
C GLU A 65 -15.74 9.21 4.33
N VAL A 66 -16.88 9.41 3.66
CA VAL A 66 -17.25 8.64 2.45
C VAL A 66 -16.29 8.95 1.29
N GLU A 67 -15.95 10.21 1.08
CA GLU A 67 -15.00 10.61 0.02
C GLU A 67 -13.59 10.09 0.29
N GLY A 68 -13.13 10.12 1.54
CA GLY A 68 -11.85 9.56 1.99
C GLY A 68 -11.79 8.04 1.84
N GLU A 69 -12.91 7.33 2.04
CA GLU A 69 -12.96 5.89 1.75
C GLU A 69 -12.86 5.60 0.24
N ARG A 70 -13.52 6.41 -0.59
CA ARG A 70 -13.36 6.35 -2.06
C ARG A 70 -11.92 6.67 -2.48
N HIS A 71 -11.28 7.61 -1.80
CA HIS A 71 -9.89 7.97 -2.02
C HIS A 71 -8.94 6.82 -1.66
N CYS A 72 -9.12 6.22 -0.48
CA CYS A 72 -8.34 5.06 -0.04
C CYS A 72 -8.49 3.87 -1.00
N THR A 73 -9.71 3.58 -1.45
CA THR A 73 -9.95 2.47 -2.40
C THR A 73 -9.35 2.76 -3.78
N LEU A 74 -9.35 4.02 -4.23
CA LEU A 74 -8.68 4.42 -5.47
C LEU A 74 -7.15 4.31 -5.33
N ALA A 75 -6.58 4.74 -4.21
CA ALA A 75 -5.16 4.58 -3.92
C ALA A 75 -4.79 3.09 -3.87
N GLU A 76 -5.51 2.23 -3.13
CA GLU A 76 -5.25 0.78 -3.10
C GLU A 76 -5.33 0.12 -4.49
N ASN A 77 -6.15 0.66 -5.39
CA ASN A 77 -6.35 0.15 -6.75
C ASN A 77 -5.53 0.91 -7.82
N GLY A 78 -4.76 1.92 -7.42
CA GLY A 78 -4.03 2.84 -8.28
C GLY A 78 -2.66 2.33 -8.72
N PHE A 79 -2.00 3.04 -9.64
CA PHE A 79 -0.67 2.73 -10.23
C PHE A 79 -0.45 1.42 -10.98
N GLY A 80 -1.40 0.49 -10.97
CA GLY A 80 -1.38 -0.65 -11.85
C GLY A 80 -2.79 -1.07 -12.14
N SER A 81 -3.12 -1.21 -13.44
CA SER A 81 -4.09 -2.23 -13.81
C SER A 81 -3.58 -3.50 -13.14
N ARG A 82 -4.26 -3.92 -12.07
CA ARG A 82 -4.40 -5.35 -11.83
C ARG A 82 -5.11 -5.85 -13.09
N THR A 83 -4.34 -6.00 -14.20
CA THR A 83 -4.32 -7.29 -14.85
C THR A 83 -4.34 -8.21 -13.67
N LYS A 84 -5.47 -8.88 -13.51
CA LYS A 84 -5.45 -10.15 -12.85
C LYS A 84 -4.24 -10.78 -13.53
N ARG A 85 -3.08 -10.75 -12.87
CA ARG A 85 -2.23 -11.91 -12.89
C ARG A 85 -3.27 -12.91 -12.46
N THR A 86 -3.81 -13.58 -13.46
CA THR A 86 -3.94 -15.01 -13.36
C THR A 86 -2.53 -15.47 -12.96
N GLU A 87 -2.15 -15.24 -11.69
CA GLU A 87 -2.09 -16.33 -10.76
C GLU A 87 -3.33 -17.17 -11.05
N SER A 88 -3.21 -17.95 -12.14
CA SER A 88 -3.34 -19.36 -12.02
C SER A 88 -2.86 -19.68 -10.61
N HIS A 89 -3.80 -19.64 -9.68
CA HIS A 89 -3.96 -20.71 -8.72
C HIS A 89 -4.00 -22.00 -9.56
N LYS A 90 -2.85 -22.38 -10.15
CA LYS A 90 -2.41 -23.74 -10.06
C LYS A 90 -2.48 -23.96 -8.56
N LYS A 91 -3.56 -24.61 -8.13
CA LYS A 91 -3.54 -25.45 -6.94
C LYS A 91 -2.39 -26.42 -7.18
N VAL A 92 -1.16 -25.95 -7.01
CA VAL A 92 -0.12 -26.81 -6.50
C VAL A 92 -0.67 -27.10 -5.13
N GLN A 93 -1.19 -28.31 -4.96
CA GLN A 93 -1.31 -28.90 -3.65
C GLN A 93 0.09 -28.77 -3.04
N ARG A 94 0.31 -27.68 -2.30
CA ARG A 94 1.41 -27.61 -1.37
C ARG A 94 0.89 -28.44 -0.23
N ASP A 95 1.28 -29.71 -0.22
CA ASP A 95 1.35 -30.47 1.02
C ASP A 95 1.93 -29.52 2.06
N GLU A 96 1.23 -29.40 3.17
CA GLU A 96 1.47 -28.44 4.24
C GLU A 96 2.90 -28.62 4.76
N LEU A 97 3.82 -27.79 4.25
CA LEU A 97 5.23 -27.84 4.63
C LEU A 97 5.36 -27.25 6.05
N THR A 98 5.22 -28.10 7.06
CA THR A 98 5.47 -27.76 8.45
C THR A 98 6.97 -27.52 8.67
N ALA A 99 7.35 -26.60 9.56
CA ALA A 99 8.75 -26.30 9.90
C ALA A 99 9.60 -27.55 10.23
N THR A 100 8.97 -28.63 10.68
CA THR A 100 9.57 -29.94 10.92
C THR A 100 10.20 -30.57 9.67
N THR A 101 9.61 -30.37 8.48
CA THR A 101 10.17 -30.88 7.20
C THR A 101 11.45 -30.15 6.78
N LEU A 102 11.59 -28.87 7.16
CA LEU A 102 12.80 -28.08 6.94
C LEU A 102 13.93 -28.54 7.87
N VAL A 103 13.62 -28.87 9.13
CA VAL A 103 14.61 -29.32 10.12
C VAL A 103 15.07 -30.76 9.87
N ALA A 104 14.16 -31.64 9.45
CA ALA A 104 14.47 -33.04 9.16
C ALA A 104 15.20 -33.26 7.82
N ASN A 105 15.27 -32.23 6.96
CA ASN A 105 15.85 -32.30 5.61
C ASN A 105 15.32 -33.49 4.77
N THR A 106 14.04 -33.84 4.95
CA THR A 106 13.38 -34.97 4.27
C THR A 106 12.66 -34.54 2.98
N TYR A 107 12.85 -33.29 2.54
CA TYR A 107 12.20 -32.76 1.35
C TYR A 107 12.80 -33.36 0.07
N VAL A 108 11.97 -34.03 -0.72
CA VAL A 108 12.35 -34.79 -1.94
C VAL A 108 12.44 -33.90 -3.19
N GLY A 109 12.18 -32.59 -3.08
CA GLY A 109 12.30 -31.65 -4.19
C GLY A 109 13.68 -31.00 -4.32
N LYS A 110 13.97 -30.40 -5.49
CA LYS A 110 15.20 -29.63 -5.71
C LYS A 110 15.22 -28.40 -4.79
N ILE A 111 15.97 -28.46 -3.70
CA ILE A 111 16.20 -27.32 -2.79
C ILE A 111 17.18 -26.37 -3.46
N SER A 112 16.77 -25.13 -3.69
CA SER A 112 17.65 -24.02 -4.07
C SER A 112 17.98 -23.15 -2.85
N CYS A 113 19.19 -22.61 -2.80
CA CYS A 113 19.65 -21.74 -1.72
C CYS A 113 18.87 -20.42 -1.72
N ILE A 114 18.31 -20.03 -0.57
CA ILE A 114 17.53 -18.78 -0.43
C ILE A 114 18.38 -17.50 -0.58
N PHE A 115 19.71 -17.62 -0.52
CA PHE A 115 20.62 -16.49 -0.55
C PHE A 115 21.21 -16.22 -1.93
N CYS A 116 21.30 -17.23 -2.80
CA CYS A 116 21.93 -17.09 -4.12
C CYS A 116 21.30 -17.93 -5.24
N ASP A 117 20.17 -18.58 -4.99
CA ASP A 117 19.40 -19.40 -5.93
C ASP A 117 20.15 -20.57 -6.58
N ARG A 118 21.33 -20.94 -6.06
CA ARG A 118 22.13 -22.09 -6.51
C ARG A 118 21.70 -23.39 -5.81
N PRO A 119 21.93 -24.58 -6.41
CA PRO A 119 21.50 -25.87 -5.85
C PRO A 119 22.45 -26.32 -4.72
N HIS A 120 22.27 -25.77 -3.53
CA HIS A 120 22.93 -26.20 -2.29
C HIS A 120 22.07 -25.88 -1.06
N SER A 121 22.36 -26.53 0.07
CA SER A 121 21.75 -26.19 1.35
C SER A 121 22.16 -24.78 1.78
N SER A 122 21.20 -23.93 2.14
CA SER A 122 21.44 -22.54 2.55
C SER A 122 22.43 -22.39 3.71
N GLN A 123 22.63 -23.44 4.53
CA GLN A 123 23.63 -23.48 5.60
C GLN A 123 25.07 -23.55 5.08
N ALA A 124 25.27 -24.16 3.90
CA ALA A 124 26.56 -24.27 3.22
C ALA A 124 26.81 -23.10 2.26
N CYS A 125 25.97 -22.06 2.29
CA CYS A 125 26.13 -20.89 1.44
C CYS A 125 27.29 -20.02 1.93
N GLN A 126 28.47 -20.24 1.37
CA GLN A 126 29.61 -19.39 1.63
C GLN A 126 29.43 -18.08 0.83
N LYS A 127 29.12 -16.99 1.53
CA LYS A 127 29.06 -15.65 0.94
C LYS A 127 30.39 -15.34 0.23
N MET A 128 30.32 -15.02 -1.06
CA MET A 128 31.19 -14.01 -1.67
C MET A 128 30.32 -12.81 -1.98
#